data_AF-A0A0F6A6G0-F1
#
_entry.id   AF-A0A0F6A6G0-F1
#
_cell.length_a   1.000
_cell.length_b   1.000
_cell.length_c   1.000
_cell.angle_alpha   90.00
_cell.angle_beta   90.00
_cell.angle_gamma   90.00
#
_symmetry.space_group_name_H-M   'P 1'
#
loop_
_entity.id
_entity.type
_entity.pdbx_description
1 polymer ?
#
loop_
_entity_poly.entity_id
_entity_poly.type
_entity_poly.pdbx_seq_one_letter_code
_entity_poly.pdbx_strand_id
1 'polypeptide(L)'
;MKNKHNKNTLISAATLLVLSGCGSSNKSLEHKITPPKPKPEVNQVALKTVYDGCNSHERLPNVDIVFHDASGGVVSTHTSDANGEFKSAIPDQAVHLSVVEPRSVQPKNRMIRTFMDIDGDVNLGSILFIRPKNAPSCSLVGPKCGSVSLDTSKLDVAYEGYKLITGEGSTRILGQADSSTYPIRLSVCDDQDNYHVALVSPDSTSAQAAKLSNLAHEEQVYLQADDFVYSGVAVSDPGLENLHDSDINTFAAPGFEQPVFSEIPFIFPELGVFRFYEAGRKNTITVNRDKYFIYSGAMSRIDETGQIQLEAPIEIDIAPVDMLMSFNSLQYSYDFAHMDERINEVTWTIKFTDVASDKYNWRISGDVTGSVPSFQFGHVLNQNSLELSELSYIRLALSGLPDISTDLNTYRTRYAAMTKDGQVDHTQVEAQSYVYKHYFHTKRFD
;
A
#
# COMPACT_ATOMS: atom_id res chain seq x y z
N MET A 1 37.26 -46.24 9.17
CA MET A 1 37.80 -45.95 10.51
C MET A 1 37.24 -44.60 10.94
N LYS A 2 36.20 -44.55 11.80
CA LYS A 2 36.24 -44.21 13.26
C LYS A 2 37.00 -42.90 13.53
N ASN A 3 36.47 -41.83 14.14
CA ASN A 3 35.49 -41.63 15.23
C ASN A 3 34.67 -40.33 14.95
N LYS A 4 33.36 -40.17 15.25
CA LYS A 4 32.59 -40.24 16.52
C LYS A 4 32.89 -39.08 17.49
N HIS A 5 31.98 -38.11 17.56
CA HIS A 5 31.51 -37.53 18.83
C HIS A 5 30.12 -36.88 18.70
N ASN A 6 29.12 -37.53 19.31
CA ASN A 6 27.85 -36.97 19.73
C ASN A 6 28.05 -36.01 20.91
N LYS A 7 27.12 -35.06 21.07
CA LYS A 7 26.49 -34.72 22.37
C LYS A 7 25.15 -34.00 22.17
N ASN A 8 24.06 -34.76 22.36
CA ASN A 8 22.74 -34.25 22.70
C ASN A 8 22.76 -33.68 24.12
N THR A 9 21.98 -32.63 24.38
CA THR A 9 21.48 -32.37 25.75
C THR A 9 20.02 -31.91 25.70
N LEU A 10 19.14 -32.78 26.20
CA LEU A 10 17.77 -32.53 26.66
C LEU A 10 17.82 -31.98 28.09
N ILE A 11 16.96 -31.01 28.42
CA ILE A 11 16.57 -30.67 29.81
C ILE A 11 15.06 -30.37 29.76
N SER A 12 14.20 -31.35 30.05
CA SER A 12 13.64 -31.72 31.37
C SER A 12 12.57 -30.75 31.89
N ALA A 13 11.32 -31.19 31.76
CA ALA A 13 10.14 -30.66 32.43
C ALA A 13 10.20 -30.91 33.94
N ALA A 14 9.86 -29.90 34.74
CA ALA A 14 9.70 -30.01 36.18
C ALA A 14 8.20 -30.00 36.55
N THR A 15 7.70 -31.17 36.94
CA THR A 15 6.38 -31.36 37.56
C THR A 15 6.51 -31.05 39.04
N LEU A 16 5.85 -30.00 39.53
CA LEU A 16 5.77 -29.71 40.97
C LEU A 16 4.59 -30.45 41.60
N LEU A 17 4.91 -31.55 42.30
CA LEU A 17 4.06 -32.18 43.30
C LEU A 17 4.06 -31.31 44.56
N VAL A 18 2.89 -30.84 45.01
CA VAL A 18 2.74 -30.24 46.34
C VAL A 18 2.12 -31.28 47.27
N LEU A 19 2.91 -31.74 48.23
CA LEU A 19 2.47 -32.58 49.34
C LEU A 19 1.58 -31.78 50.31
N SER A 20 0.49 -32.39 50.75
CA SER A 20 -0.30 -31.98 51.90
C SER A 20 0.44 -32.33 53.20
N GLY A 21 0.83 -31.31 53.96
CA GLY A 21 1.39 -31.43 55.30
C GLY A 21 0.55 -30.63 56.30
N CYS A 22 -0.14 -31.34 57.19
CA CYS A 22 -0.73 -30.78 58.41
C CYS A 22 0.41 -30.45 59.39
N GLY A 23 0.49 -29.19 59.83
CA GLY A 23 1.47 -28.74 60.83
C GLY A 23 0.93 -27.56 61.62
N SER A 24 0.66 -27.82 62.90
CA SER A 24 0.04 -26.94 63.89
C SER A 24 1.02 -25.91 64.46
N SER A 25 0.47 -24.75 64.88
CA SER A 25 0.90 -23.89 66.00
C SER A 25 1.66 -22.57 65.72
N ASN A 26 1.00 -21.51 66.22
CA ASN A 26 1.48 -20.24 66.76
C ASN A 26 1.55 -18.95 65.92
N LYS A 27 0.79 -17.99 66.46
CA LYS A 27 0.54 -16.58 66.14
C LYS A 27 1.76 -15.79 65.66
N SER A 28 1.62 -15.24 64.45
CA SER A 28 2.10 -13.90 64.08
C SER A 28 1.19 -13.39 62.96
N LEU A 29 0.45 -12.30 63.20
CA LEU A 29 -0.27 -11.57 62.15
C LEU A 29 0.75 -10.75 61.37
N GLU A 30 1.53 -11.41 60.53
CA GLU A 30 2.22 -10.73 59.43
C GLU A 30 1.20 -10.50 58.32
N HIS A 31 0.90 -9.23 58.05
CA HIS A 31 0.33 -8.83 56.78
C HIS A 31 1.30 -9.25 55.66
N LYS A 32 1.09 -10.45 55.11
CA LYS A 32 1.59 -10.78 53.78
C LYS A 32 0.95 -9.79 52.82
N ILE A 33 1.69 -8.74 52.51
CA ILE A 33 1.47 -7.94 51.31
C ILE A 33 1.79 -8.90 50.16
N THR A 34 0.78 -9.64 49.71
CA THR A 34 0.86 -10.35 48.44
C THR A 34 1.16 -9.27 47.39
N PRO A 35 2.26 -9.39 46.62
CA PRO A 35 2.48 -8.48 45.49
C PRO A 35 1.20 -8.47 44.67
N PRO A 36 0.69 -7.30 44.25
CA PRO A 36 -0.48 -7.26 43.38
C PRO A 36 -0.15 -8.15 42.19
N LYS A 37 -0.96 -9.19 42.01
CA LYS A 37 -0.89 -10.08 40.84
C LYS A 37 -0.85 -9.14 39.63
N PRO A 38 0.17 -9.20 38.75
CA PRO A 38 0.25 -8.30 37.61
C PRO A 38 -1.10 -8.33 36.92
N LYS A 39 -1.71 -7.14 36.81
CA LYS A 39 -2.99 -6.99 36.11
C LYS A 39 -2.74 -7.55 34.70
N PRO A 40 -3.58 -8.47 34.19
CA PRO A 40 -3.40 -8.97 32.83
C PRO A 40 -3.27 -7.78 31.91
N GLU A 41 -2.21 -7.77 31.10
CA GLU A 41 -2.08 -6.80 30.03
C GLU A 41 -3.27 -7.02 29.09
N VAL A 42 -4.14 -6.02 28.99
CA VAL A 42 -5.38 -6.12 28.22
C VAL A 42 -5.06 -5.60 26.84
N ASN A 43 -4.73 -6.51 25.93
CA ASN A 43 -4.53 -6.24 24.50
C ASN A 43 -5.68 -5.41 23.93
N GLN A 44 -5.36 -4.34 23.20
CA GLN A 44 -6.33 -3.43 22.62
C GLN A 44 -6.24 -3.38 21.11
N VAL A 45 -7.38 -3.17 20.46
CA VAL A 45 -7.44 -2.78 19.05
C VAL A 45 -7.97 -1.36 18.92
N ALA A 46 -7.37 -0.59 18.02
CA ALA A 46 -7.83 0.74 17.62
C ALA A 46 -7.95 0.85 16.11
N LEU A 47 -8.98 1.55 15.63
CA LEU A 47 -9.18 1.87 14.23
C LEU A 47 -10.04 3.12 14.05
N LYS A 48 -10.00 3.68 12.84
CA LYS A 48 -10.91 4.73 12.37
C LYS A 48 -11.64 4.27 11.12
N THR A 49 -12.89 4.63 10.97
CA THR A 49 -13.71 4.34 9.80
C THR A 49 -14.02 5.64 9.09
N VAL A 50 -13.63 5.73 7.82
CA VAL A 50 -13.67 6.96 7.02
C VAL A 50 -14.17 6.69 5.61
N TYR A 51 -14.56 7.73 4.89
CA TYR A 51 -14.81 7.70 3.44
C TYR A 51 -14.11 8.88 2.75
N ASP A 52 -13.97 8.78 1.43
CA ASP A 52 -13.37 9.86 0.63
C ASP A 52 -14.31 11.08 0.54
N GLY A 53 -13.96 12.11 1.33
CA GLY A 53 -14.65 13.39 1.38
C GLY A 53 -14.27 14.29 0.21
N CYS A 54 -14.65 15.57 0.23
CA CYS A 54 -14.29 16.46 -0.88
C CYS A 54 -12.85 16.98 -0.82
N ASN A 55 -12.34 17.19 0.39
CA ASN A 55 -11.02 17.81 0.60
C ASN A 55 -10.09 16.93 1.44
N SER A 56 -10.62 15.87 2.07
CA SER A 56 -9.90 14.96 2.95
C SER A 56 -10.83 13.79 3.31
N HIS A 57 -10.30 12.80 4.02
CA HIS A 57 -11.12 11.73 4.58
C HIS A 57 -12.09 12.25 5.64
N GLU A 58 -13.37 11.92 5.45
CA GLU A 58 -14.44 12.25 6.37
C GLU A 58 -14.82 11.01 7.19
N ARG A 59 -15.21 11.22 8.44
CA ARG A 59 -15.60 10.15 9.36
C ARG A 59 -16.85 9.40 8.90
N LEU A 60 -16.86 8.08 9.06
CA LEU A 60 -18.02 7.23 8.86
C LEU A 60 -18.44 6.60 10.19
N PRO A 61 -19.48 7.10 10.89
CA PRO A 61 -19.92 6.55 12.16
C PRO A 61 -20.78 5.29 11.99
N ASN A 62 -20.99 4.56 13.10
CA ASN A 62 -21.87 3.39 13.19
C ASN A 62 -21.50 2.24 12.24
N VAL A 63 -20.20 2.05 11.98
CA VAL A 63 -19.70 0.93 11.18
C VAL A 63 -19.60 -0.31 12.06
N ASP A 64 -20.10 -1.44 11.57
CA ASP A 64 -20.14 -2.69 12.35
C ASP A 64 -18.73 -3.29 12.48
N ILE A 65 -18.38 -3.73 13.69
CA ILE A 65 -17.10 -4.35 14.02
C ILE A 65 -17.38 -5.69 14.67
N VAL A 66 -16.94 -6.77 14.03
CA VAL A 66 -17.20 -8.15 14.43
C VAL A 66 -15.88 -8.78 14.84
N PHE A 67 -15.78 -9.23 16.09
CA PHE A 67 -14.67 -10.07 16.53
C PHE A 67 -14.99 -11.54 16.25
N HIS A 68 -13.99 -12.27 15.77
CA HIS A 68 -14.12 -13.68 15.47
C HIS A 68 -13.10 -14.52 16.23
N ASP A 69 -13.47 -15.75 16.56
CA ASP A 69 -12.54 -16.77 17.05
C ASP A 69 -11.66 -17.33 15.91
N ALA A 70 -10.73 -18.20 16.24
CA ALA A 70 -9.81 -18.85 15.27
C ALA A 70 -10.53 -19.69 14.19
N SER A 71 -11.78 -20.10 14.42
CA SER A 71 -12.59 -20.83 13.45
C SER A 71 -13.44 -19.90 12.57
N GLY A 72 -13.38 -18.59 12.80
CA GLY A 72 -14.19 -17.57 12.14
C GLY A 72 -15.56 -17.34 12.80
N GLY A 73 -15.88 -18.03 13.89
CA GLY A 73 -17.13 -17.87 14.64
C GLY A 73 -17.24 -16.50 15.31
N VAL A 74 -18.44 -15.94 15.43
CA VAL A 74 -18.66 -14.62 16.06
C VAL A 74 -18.43 -14.70 17.57
N VAL A 75 -17.49 -13.90 18.09
CA VAL A 75 -17.25 -13.73 19.53
C VAL A 75 -18.05 -12.55 20.08
N SER A 76 -17.99 -11.40 19.40
CA SER A 76 -18.78 -10.22 19.76
C SER A 76 -18.95 -9.26 18.59
N THR A 77 -19.88 -8.32 18.73
CA THR A 77 -20.17 -7.29 17.72
C THR A 77 -20.28 -5.94 18.41
N HIS A 78 -19.68 -4.93 17.80
CA HIS A 78 -19.66 -3.54 18.24
C HIS A 78 -19.90 -2.62 17.05
N THR A 79 -19.96 -1.32 17.30
CA THR A 79 -19.99 -0.29 16.24
C THR A 79 -18.98 0.80 16.52
N SER A 80 -18.46 1.44 15.47
CA SER A 80 -17.71 2.68 15.61
C SER A 80 -18.58 3.79 16.21
N ASP A 81 -17.94 4.73 16.90
CA ASP A 81 -18.62 5.84 17.57
C ASP A 81 -19.07 6.94 16.58
N ALA A 82 -19.60 8.05 17.11
CA ALA A 82 -20.04 9.19 16.31
C ALA A 82 -18.89 9.91 15.55
N ASN A 83 -17.64 9.68 15.95
CA ASN A 83 -16.45 10.17 15.28
C ASN A 83 -15.88 9.18 14.26
N GLY A 84 -16.51 8.01 14.09
CA GLY A 84 -15.96 6.93 13.29
C GLY A 84 -14.75 6.27 13.95
N GLU A 85 -14.55 6.45 15.25
CA GLU A 85 -13.44 5.85 15.99
C GLU A 85 -13.91 4.59 16.71
N PHE A 86 -13.03 3.62 16.83
CA PHE A 86 -13.24 2.45 17.67
C PHE A 86 -11.96 2.11 18.41
N LYS A 87 -12.07 1.94 19.73
CA LYS A 87 -10.99 1.46 20.58
C LYS A 87 -11.57 0.58 21.67
N SER A 88 -11.13 -0.66 21.74
CA SER A 88 -11.61 -1.63 22.73
C SER A 88 -10.52 -2.62 23.09
N ALA A 89 -10.67 -3.24 24.27
CA ALA A 89 -10.00 -4.50 24.56
C ALA A 89 -10.40 -5.55 23.51
N ILE A 90 -9.44 -6.38 23.10
CA ILE A 90 -9.70 -7.58 22.31
C ILE A 90 -10.41 -8.59 23.24
N PRO A 91 -11.64 -9.04 22.92
CA PRO A 91 -12.35 -10.00 23.74
C PRO A 91 -11.57 -11.31 23.90
N ASP A 92 -11.73 -11.97 25.04
CA ASP A 92 -11.21 -13.33 25.23
C ASP A 92 -11.68 -14.23 24.08
N GLN A 93 -10.77 -15.07 23.55
CA GLN A 93 -11.00 -15.99 22.41
C GLN A 93 -11.08 -15.33 21.03
N ALA A 94 -11.11 -13.99 20.92
CA ALA A 94 -11.03 -13.33 19.63
C ALA A 94 -9.61 -13.42 19.05
N VAL A 95 -9.51 -13.82 17.78
CA VAL A 95 -8.26 -13.93 17.00
C VAL A 95 -8.33 -13.10 15.72
N HIS A 96 -9.54 -12.79 15.23
CA HIS A 96 -9.72 -12.00 14.02
C HIS A 96 -10.73 -10.87 14.26
N LEU A 97 -10.69 -9.85 13.40
CA LEU A 97 -11.64 -8.75 13.43
C LEU A 97 -12.09 -8.40 12.02
N SER A 98 -13.39 -8.22 11.82
CA SER A 98 -13.94 -7.68 10.58
C SER A 98 -14.63 -6.36 10.82
N VAL A 99 -14.48 -5.44 9.88
CA VAL A 99 -15.19 -4.16 9.81
C VAL A 99 -16.08 -4.19 8.58
N VAL A 100 -17.37 -3.98 8.79
CA VAL A 100 -18.41 -4.16 7.78
C VAL A 100 -19.17 -2.86 7.56
N GLU A 101 -19.20 -2.42 6.30
CA GLU A 101 -19.92 -1.19 5.93
C GLU A 101 -21.42 -1.30 6.24
N PRO A 102 -22.03 -0.27 6.87
CA PRO A 102 -23.45 -0.30 7.20
C PRO A 102 -24.34 -0.38 5.96
N ARG A 103 -25.38 -1.23 6.04
CA ARG A 103 -26.34 -1.37 4.94
C ARG A 103 -27.11 -0.07 4.64
N SER A 104 -27.30 0.79 5.64
CA SER A 104 -27.94 2.10 5.49
C SER A 104 -27.14 3.08 4.61
N VAL A 105 -25.82 2.89 4.54
CA VAL A 105 -24.89 3.74 3.79
C VAL A 105 -24.76 3.25 2.34
N GLN A 106 -24.50 1.95 2.16
CA GLN A 106 -24.45 1.29 0.86
C GLN A 106 -25.36 0.05 0.84
N PRO A 107 -26.61 0.17 0.37
CA PRO A 107 -27.54 -0.94 0.43
C PRO A 107 -27.21 -2.10 -0.53
N LYS A 108 -26.45 -1.83 -1.60
CA LYS A 108 -26.20 -2.77 -2.72
C LYS A 108 -24.72 -2.99 -3.07
N ASN A 109 -23.80 -2.32 -2.38
CA ASN A 109 -22.36 -2.43 -2.65
C ASN A 109 -21.59 -2.27 -1.35
N ARG A 110 -21.45 -3.36 -0.59
CA ARG A 110 -20.88 -3.33 0.76
C ARG A 110 -19.41 -3.68 0.75
N MET A 111 -18.63 -2.93 1.51
CA MET A 111 -17.24 -3.27 1.77
C MET A 111 -17.08 -4.04 3.09
N ILE A 112 -16.22 -5.06 3.05
CA ILE A 112 -15.82 -5.85 4.22
C ILE A 112 -14.29 -5.78 4.31
N ARG A 113 -13.78 -5.56 5.52
CA ARG A 113 -12.35 -5.54 5.83
C ARG A 113 -12.09 -6.48 7.00
N THR A 114 -11.42 -7.59 6.75
CA THR A 114 -11.08 -8.56 7.79
C THR A 114 -9.58 -8.56 8.03
N PHE A 115 -9.21 -8.46 9.30
CA PHE A 115 -7.86 -8.50 9.81
C PHE A 115 -7.71 -9.79 10.60
N MET A 116 -6.92 -10.71 10.08
CA MET A 116 -6.57 -11.96 10.74
C MET A 116 -5.48 -11.73 11.78
N ASP A 117 -5.39 -12.66 12.71
CA ASP A 117 -4.34 -12.73 13.74
C ASP A 117 -4.13 -11.41 14.49
N ILE A 118 -5.22 -10.83 15.01
CA ILE A 118 -5.16 -9.65 15.88
C ILE A 118 -4.73 -10.07 17.29
N ASP A 119 -3.60 -9.54 17.74
CA ASP A 119 -3.08 -9.72 19.09
C ASP A 119 -2.34 -8.46 19.55
N GLY A 120 -1.91 -8.46 20.82
CA GLY A 120 -1.22 -7.33 21.43
C GLY A 120 -2.03 -6.03 21.38
N ASP A 121 -1.33 -4.91 21.56
CA ASP A 121 -1.87 -3.59 21.26
C ASP A 121 -1.67 -3.30 19.77
N VAL A 122 -2.76 -3.33 19.00
CA VAL A 122 -2.74 -3.15 17.54
C VAL A 122 -3.55 -1.93 17.10
N ASN A 123 -2.94 -1.08 16.28
CA ASN A 123 -3.64 0.01 15.59
C ASN A 123 -3.78 -0.34 14.10
N LEU A 124 -5.01 -0.49 13.64
CA LEU A 124 -5.33 -0.82 12.25
C LEU A 124 -5.47 0.42 11.36
N GLY A 125 -5.31 1.62 11.93
CA GLY A 125 -5.34 2.89 11.20
C GLY A 125 -6.73 3.24 10.67
N SER A 126 -6.74 3.96 9.56
CA SER A 126 -7.97 4.40 8.89
C SER A 126 -8.44 3.40 7.84
N ILE A 127 -9.66 2.92 8.01
CA ILE A 127 -10.35 2.03 7.08
C ILE A 127 -11.23 2.87 6.17
N LEU A 128 -10.84 2.91 4.88
CA LEU A 128 -11.53 3.68 3.85
C LEU A 128 -12.70 2.90 3.24
N PHE A 129 -13.88 3.51 3.26
CA PHE A 129 -15.14 3.04 2.70
C PHE A 129 -15.58 3.88 1.49
N ILE A 130 -16.58 3.39 0.74
CA ILE A 130 -17.15 4.14 -0.38
C ILE A 130 -17.93 5.33 0.19
N ARG A 131 -17.76 6.49 -0.45
CA ARG A 131 -18.53 7.69 -0.14
C ARG A 131 -20.04 7.40 -0.07
N PRO A 132 -20.72 7.70 1.05
CA PRO A 132 -22.16 7.54 1.19
C PRO A 132 -22.93 8.30 0.09
N LYS A 133 -24.02 7.71 -0.43
CA LYS A 133 -24.84 8.37 -1.48
C LYS A 133 -25.51 9.66 -1.01
N ASN A 134 -25.74 9.77 0.29
CA ASN A 134 -26.33 10.94 0.95
C ASN A 134 -25.27 11.94 1.43
N ALA A 135 -23.97 11.66 1.25
CA ALA A 135 -22.95 12.65 1.50
C ALA A 135 -23.16 13.85 0.54
N PRO A 136 -22.84 15.09 0.96
CA PRO A 136 -22.92 16.25 0.08
C PRO A 136 -22.24 15.96 -1.26
N SER A 137 -22.80 16.41 -2.38
CA SER A 137 -22.10 16.31 -3.66
C SER A 137 -20.79 17.08 -3.54
N CYS A 138 -19.66 16.46 -3.86
CA CYS A 138 -18.52 17.26 -4.24
C CYS A 138 -18.84 17.85 -5.60
N SER A 139 -19.00 19.16 -5.65
CA SER A 139 -18.70 19.85 -6.89
C SER A 139 -17.19 19.66 -7.08
N LEU A 140 -16.81 18.56 -7.74
CA LEU A 140 -15.49 18.43 -8.33
C LEU A 140 -15.43 19.46 -9.46
N VAL A 141 -15.30 20.73 -9.08
CA VAL A 141 -14.68 21.71 -9.96
C VAL A 141 -13.22 21.32 -9.90
N GLY A 142 -12.86 20.27 -10.66
CA GLY A 142 -11.47 20.04 -10.97
C GLY A 142 -10.92 21.33 -11.53
N PRO A 143 -9.63 21.61 -11.29
CA PRO A 143 -9.06 22.84 -11.82
C PRO A 143 -9.30 22.90 -13.32
N LYS A 144 -9.65 24.09 -13.81
CA LYS A 144 -9.69 24.28 -15.25
C LYS A 144 -8.25 24.21 -15.70
N CYS A 145 -7.99 23.23 -16.56
CA CYS A 145 -6.68 23.10 -17.18
C CYS A 145 -6.76 23.57 -18.63
N GLY A 146 -5.79 24.37 -19.02
CA GLY A 146 -5.52 24.80 -20.39
C GLY A 146 -4.19 24.26 -20.89
N SER A 147 -3.78 24.71 -22.06
CA SER A 147 -2.44 24.44 -22.58
C SER A 147 -1.69 25.74 -22.79
N VAL A 148 -0.42 25.75 -22.42
CA VAL A 148 0.53 26.83 -22.68
C VAL A 148 1.53 26.37 -23.72
N SER A 149 1.82 27.22 -24.70
CA SER A 149 2.81 26.92 -25.74
C SER A 149 4.19 27.39 -25.31
N LEU A 150 5.21 26.54 -25.47
CA LEU A 150 6.58 26.90 -25.15
C LEU A 150 7.31 27.35 -26.43
N ASP A 151 7.67 28.62 -26.51
CA ASP A 151 8.59 29.13 -27.53
C ASP A 151 10.01 28.71 -27.17
N THR A 152 10.64 28.03 -28.11
CA THR A 152 11.95 27.40 -27.95
C THR A 152 12.94 27.91 -29.00
N SER A 153 12.60 28.98 -29.74
CA SER A 153 13.43 29.52 -30.84
C SER A 153 14.84 29.91 -30.41
N LYS A 154 15.02 30.46 -29.21
CA LYS A 154 16.35 30.75 -28.64
C LYS A 154 17.10 29.48 -28.25
N LEU A 155 16.40 28.49 -27.70
CA LEU A 155 16.99 27.21 -27.31
C LEU A 155 17.38 26.37 -28.52
N ASP A 156 16.61 26.42 -29.61
CA ASP A 156 16.90 25.71 -30.87
C ASP A 156 18.28 26.07 -31.45
N VAL A 157 18.75 27.29 -31.18
CA VAL A 157 20.08 27.75 -31.59
C VAL A 157 21.13 27.44 -30.53
N ALA A 158 20.83 27.62 -29.24
CA ALA A 158 21.81 27.49 -28.16
C ALA A 158 22.09 26.03 -27.75
N TYR A 159 21.11 25.14 -27.92
CA TYR A 159 21.11 23.76 -27.46
C TYR A 159 20.72 22.79 -28.58
N GLU A 160 21.25 23.00 -29.79
CA GLU A 160 20.98 22.13 -30.94
C GLU A 160 21.23 20.64 -30.58
N GLY A 161 20.25 19.79 -30.88
CA GLY A 161 20.29 18.35 -30.60
C GLY A 161 19.91 17.94 -29.17
N TYR A 162 19.81 18.87 -28.22
CA TYR A 162 19.32 18.55 -26.87
C TYR A 162 17.85 18.13 -26.91
N LYS A 163 17.46 17.31 -25.95
CA LYS A 163 16.07 16.91 -25.73
C LYS A 163 15.45 17.80 -24.65
N LEU A 164 14.46 18.60 -25.02
CA LEU A 164 13.57 19.29 -24.09
C LEU A 164 12.47 18.31 -23.64
N ILE A 165 12.25 18.21 -22.34
CA ILE A 165 11.30 17.29 -21.70
C ILE A 165 10.42 18.10 -20.74
N THR A 166 9.10 17.98 -20.81
CA THR A 166 8.20 18.56 -19.79
C THR A 166 8.05 17.60 -18.60
N GLY A 167 7.63 18.11 -17.44
CA GLY A 167 7.32 17.26 -16.27
C GLY A 167 6.29 16.16 -16.56
N GLU A 168 5.41 16.38 -17.55
CA GLU A 168 4.39 15.43 -18.03
C GLU A 168 4.94 14.40 -19.06
N GLY A 169 6.23 14.44 -19.37
CA GLY A 169 6.88 13.50 -20.28
C GLY A 169 6.79 13.87 -21.77
N SER A 170 6.24 15.03 -22.14
CA SER A 170 6.29 15.48 -23.54
C SER A 170 7.70 15.86 -23.93
N THR A 171 8.14 15.49 -25.14
CA THR A 171 9.54 15.68 -25.55
C THR A 171 9.69 16.32 -26.93
N ARG A 172 10.76 17.11 -27.10
CA ARG A 172 11.14 17.72 -28.37
C ARG A 172 12.67 17.77 -28.50
N ILE A 173 13.19 17.42 -29.68
CA ILE A 173 14.61 17.61 -30.00
C ILE A 173 14.79 19.01 -30.58
N LEU A 174 15.70 19.79 -29.99
CA LEU A 174 15.95 21.17 -30.37
C LEU A 174 16.77 21.28 -31.66
N GLY A 175 16.46 22.27 -32.49
CA GLY A 175 17.18 22.57 -33.74
C GLY A 175 16.91 21.65 -34.94
N GLN A 176 16.02 20.65 -34.82
CA GLN A 176 15.68 19.75 -35.94
C GLN A 176 14.43 20.21 -36.71
N ALA A 177 14.58 20.39 -38.02
CA ALA A 177 13.52 20.88 -38.93
C ALA A 177 12.34 19.90 -39.14
N ASP A 178 12.58 18.59 -38.97
CA ASP A 178 11.54 17.54 -39.07
C ASP A 178 10.72 17.37 -37.78
N SER A 179 10.93 18.20 -36.75
CA SER A 179 10.08 18.22 -35.55
C SER A 179 8.72 18.90 -35.81
N SER A 180 8.09 18.69 -36.97
CA SER A 180 6.76 19.22 -37.31
C SER A 180 5.62 18.61 -36.46
N THR A 181 5.93 18.03 -35.30
CA THR A 181 4.98 17.45 -34.36
C THR A 181 4.71 18.45 -33.24
N TYR A 182 3.92 19.48 -33.57
CA TYR A 182 3.34 20.47 -32.66
C TYR A 182 4.33 21.40 -31.89
N PRO A 183 3.90 22.62 -31.53
CA PRO A 183 4.57 23.34 -30.46
C PRO A 183 4.59 22.45 -29.21
N ILE A 184 5.73 22.36 -28.53
CA ILE A 184 5.77 21.69 -27.22
C ILE A 184 4.87 22.48 -26.27
N ARG A 185 3.89 21.77 -25.70
CA ARG A 185 2.87 22.34 -24.83
C ARG A 185 3.01 21.76 -23.43
N LEU A 186 2.58 22.55 -22.48
CA LEU A 186 2.48 22.21 -21.08
C LEU A 186 1.00 22.31 -20.68
N SER A 187 0.45 21.28 -20.04
CA SER A 187 -0.85 21.42 -19.38
C SER A 187 -0.69 22.30 -18.14
N VAL A 188 -1.54 23.32 -18.03
CA VAL A 188 -1.52 24.27 -16.91
C VAL A 188 -2.91 24.29 -16.29
N CYS A 189 -2.99 24.14 -14.98
CA CYS A 189 -4.22 24.12 -14.21
C CYS A 189 -4.26 25.33 -13.25
N ASP A 190 -5.44 25.96 -13.10
CA ASP A 190 -5.63 27.18 -12.29
C ASP A 190 -5.18 27.07 -10.81
N ASP A 191 -5.06 25.86 -10.27
CA ASP A 191 -4.67 25.58 -8.88
C ASP A 191 -3.21 25.09 -8.73
N GLN A 192 -2.44 25.10 -9.81
CA GLN A 192 -1.05 24.63 -9.85
C GLN A 192 -0.10 25.73 -10.31
N ASP A 193 1.04 25.85 -9.60
CA ASP A 193 2.08 26.84 -9.88
C ASP A 193 3.50 26.23 -9.94
N ASN A 194 3.56 24.94 -10.26
CA ASN A 194 4.79 24.16 -10.15
C ASN A 194 5.03 23.31 -11.39
N TYR A 195 5.37 23.98 -12.49
CA TYR A 195 5.62 23.34 -13.78
C TYR A 195 7.12 23.25 -14.03
N HIS A 196 7.56 22.18 -14.67
CA HIS A 196 8.98 21.94 -14.88
C HIS A 196 9.26 21.52 -16.31
N VAL A 197 10.43 21.93 -16.80
CA VAL A 197 11.00 21.49 -18.06
C VAL A 197 12.48 21.18 -17.86
N ALA A 198 12.99 20.19 -18.57
CA ALA A 198 14.39 19.77 -18.51
C ALA A 198 15.00 19.73 -19.92
N LEU A 199 16.25 20.13 -20.02
CA LEU A 199 17.13 19.89 -21.16
C LEU A 199 18.05 18.73 -20.82
N VAL A 200 18.08 17.72 -21.69
CA VAL A 200 19.02 16.59 -21.61
C VAL A 200 19.95 16.65 -22.81
N SER A 201 21.25 16.53 -22.56
CA SER A 201 22.27 16.57 -23.62
C SER A 201 22.12 15.38 -24.58
N PRO A 202 22.57 15.51 -25.85
CA PRO A 202 22.41 14.46 -26.87
C PRO A 202 23.07 13.12 -26.51
N ASP A 203 24.12 13.17 -25.69
CA ASP A 203 24.85 12.01 -25.18
C ASP A 203 24.28 11.47 -23.85
N SER A 204 23.20 12.06 -23.34
CA SER A 204 22.55 11.71 -22.08
C SER A 204 23.47 11.76 -20.85
N THR A 205 24.54 12.56 -20.88
CA THR A 205 25.50 12.66 -19.76
C THR A 205 25.21 13.84 -18.83
N SER A 206 24.42 14.82 -19.26
CA SER A 206 24.09 16.00 -18.48
C SER A 206 22.63 16.43 -18.68
N ALA A 207 22.06 17.03 -17.64
CA ALA A 207 20.74 17.62 -17.71
C ALA A 207 20.68 18.91 -16.89
N GLN A 208 19.80 19.82 -17.30
CA GLN A 208 19.44 21.03 -16.56
C GLN A 208 17.93 21.19 -16.58
N ALA A 209 17.35 21.77 -15.54
CA ALA A 209 15.92 22.03 -15.47
C ALA A 209 15.61 23.50 -15.19
N ALA A 210 14.40 23.89 -15.59
CA ALA A 210 13.77 25.15 -15.26
C ALA A 210 12.45 24.88 -14.53
N LYS A 211 12.14 25.73 -13.56
CA LYS A 211 10.81 25.80 -12.94
C LYS A 211 10.07 26.98 -13.53
N LEU A 212 8.86 26.74 -14.02
CA LEU A 212 7.97 27.72 -14.58
C LEU A 212 6.81 27.95 -13.59
N SER A 213 6.51 29.23 -13.33
CA SER A 213 5.47 29.65 -12.40
C SER A 213 4.68 30.83 -13.00
N ASN A 214 3.48 31.06 -12.48
CA ASN A 214 2.52 32.09 -12.86
C ASN A 214 2.13 32.01 -14.35
N LEU A 215 1.94 30.80 -14.86
CA LEU A 215 1.54 30.58 -16.25
C LEU A 215 0.04 30.82 -16.41
N ALA A 216 -0.38 31.68 -17.35
CA ALA A 216 -1.79 31.83 -17.70
C ALA A 216 -2.16 30.99 -18.92
N HIS A 217 -3.43 30.57 -19.00
CA HIS A 217 -3.93 29.77 -20.12
C HIS A 217 -3.75 30.48 -21.46
N GLU A 218 -3.43 29.72 -22.51
CA GLU A 218 -3.26 30.21 -23.89
C GLU A 218 -2.12 31.22 -24.08
N GLU A 219 -1.28 31.43 -23.05
CA GLU A 219 -0.05 32.19 -23.19
C GLU A 219 1.04 31.41 -23.92
N GLN A 220 1.99 32.17 -24.46
CA GLN A 220 3.23 31.65 -24.98
C GLN A 220 4.35 31.99 -24.00
N VAL A 221 5.07 30.98 -23.51
CA VAL A 221 6.22 31.14 -22.63
C VAL A 221 7.50 31.07 -23.45
N TYR A 222 8.35 32.08 -23.33
CA TYR A 222 9.62 32.14 -24.05
C TYR A 222 10.73 31.54 -23.21
N LEU A 223 11.19 30.34 -23.58
CA LEU A 223 12.29 29.69 -22.90
C LEU A 223 13.64 30.16 -23.46
N GLN A 224 14.59 30.39 -22.57
CA GLN A 224 15.96 30.79 -22.86
C GLN A 224 16.95 30.08 -21.94
N ALA A 225 18.23 30.12 -22.29
CA ALA A 225 19.28 29.39 -21.58
C ALA A 225 19.32 29.71 -20.08
N ASP A 226 19.15 30.98 -19.72
CA ASP A 226 19.21 31.46 -18.34
C ASP A 226 18.07 30.95 -17.45
N ASP A 227 17.02 30.36 -18.02
CA ASP A 227 15.92 29.78 -17.24
C ASP A 227 16.30 28.41 -16.62
N PHE A 228 17.29 27.72 -17.20
CA PHE A 228 17.71 26.37 -16.82
C PHE A 228 18.79 26.37 -15.74
N VAL A 229 18.40 26.80 -14.54
CA VAL A 229 19.32 27.01 -13.41
C VAL A 229 19.54 25.78 -12.53
N TYR A 230 18.69 24.76 -12.63
CA TYR A 230 18.75 23.59 -11.76
C TYR A 230 19.58 22.49 -12.41
N SER A 231 20.67 22.08 -11.77
CA SER A 231 21.54 21.03 -12.31
C SER A 231 20.95 19.64 -12.06
N GLY A 232 20.95 18.80 -13.10
CA GLY A 232 20.55 17.40 -13.00
C GLY A 232 21.70 16.52 -12.51
N VAL A 233 21.37 15.52 -11.70
CA VAL A 233 22.29 14.48 -11.25
C VAL A 233 21.86 13.17 -11.92
N ALA A 234 22.76 12.55 -12.67
CA ALA A 234 22.49 11.30 -13.35
C ALA A 234 22.25 10.19 -12.32
N VAL A 235 21.19 9.41 -12.53
CA VAL A 235 20.89 8.25 -11.69
C VAL A 235 21.63 7.04 -12.25
N SER A 236 22.33 6.32 -11.38
CA SER A 236 23.03 5.11 -11.78
C SER A 236 22.03 3.99 -12.03
N ASP A 237 21.97 3.48 -13.25
CA ASP A 237 21.18 2.27 -13.58
C ASP A 237 21.68 1.10 -12.71
N PRO A 238 20.82 0.47 -11.91
CA PRO A 238 21.24 -0.64 -11.04
C PRO A 238 21.55 -1.92 -11.83
N GLY A 239 21.31 -1.95 -13.15
CA GLY A 239 21.62 -3.10 -14.01
C GLY A 239 20.69 -4.29 -13.77
N LEU A 240 19.44 -4.03 -13.36
CA LEU A 240 18.46 -5.08 -13.15
C LEU A 240 18.01 -5.69 -14.47
N GLU A 241 18.17 -7.00 -14.62
CA GLU A 241 17.72 -7.72 -15.80
C GLU A 241 16.22 -8.07 -15.76
N ASN A 242 15.62 -8.22 -16.94
CA ASN A 242 14.25 -8.70 -17.15
C ASN A 242 13.14 -7.86 -16.48
N LEU A 243 13.34 -6.55 -16.37
CA LEU A 243 12.29 -5.64 -15.95
C LEU A 243 11.24 -5.47 -17.05
N HIS A 244 9.98 -5.40 -16.64
CA HIS A 244 8.88 -5.01 -17.51
C HIS A 244 8.82 -3.48 -17.65
N ASP A 245 9.06 -2.80 -16.54
CA ASP A 245 8.97 -1.36 -16.33
C ASP A 245 10.02 -0.94 -15.30
N SER A 246 10.59 0.25 -15.51
CA SER A 246 11.47 0.88 -14.53
C SER A 246 11.47 2.38 -14.73
N ASP A 247 11.13 3.13 -13.68
CA ASP A 247 10.92 4.56 -13.76
C ASP A 247 11.63 5.28 -12.62
N ILE A 248 12.08 6.50 -12.91
CA ILE A 248 12.60 7.42 -11.90
C ILE A 248 11.58 8.51 -11.71
N ASN A 249 11.09 8.62 -10.48
CA ASN A 249 10.09 9.60 -10.10
C ASN A 249 10.68 10.55 -9.06
N THR A 250 10.57 11.87 -9.30
CA THR A 250 10.97 12.90 -8.34
C THR A 250 9.75 13.69 -7.92
N PHE A 251 9.53 13.89 -6.63
CA PHE A 251 8.41 14.65 -6.07
C PHE A 251 8.91 15.77 -5.17
N ALA A 252 8.22 16.91 -5.22
CA ALA A 252 8.46 18.05 -4.35
C ALA A 252 7.82 17.86 -2.96
N ALA A 253 6.75 17.07 -2.87
CA ALA A 253 5.94 16.85 -1.67
C ALA A 253 5.74 15.36 -1.37
N PRO A 254 5.53 14.98 -0.11
CA PRO A 254 5.41 13.56 0.29
C PRO A 254 4.12 12.88 -0.19
N GLY A 255 3.09 13.62 -0.57
CA GLY A 255 1.79 13.06 -0.99
C GLY A 255 1.72 12.53 -2.43
N PHE A 256 2.83 12.60 -3.18
CA PHE A 256 2.95 12.13 -4.57
C PHE A 256 1.85 12.62 -5.53
N GLU A 257 1.36 13.85 -5.33
CA GLU A 257 0.27 14.39 -6.15
C GLU A 257 0.64 14.47 -7.63
N GLN A 258 1.82 15.05 -7.93
CA GLN A 258 2.43 15.04 -9.27
C GLN A 258 3.95 14.99 -9.18
N PRO A 259 4.62 14.16 -10.01
CA PRO A 259 6.06 14.19 -10.10
C PRO A 259 6.53 15.50 -10.72
N VAL A 260 7.65 16.03 -10.21
CA VAL A 260 8.45 17.09 -10.86
C VAL A 260 8.87 16.60 -12.25
N PHE A 261 9.38 15.38 -12.31
CA PHE A 261 9.67 14.64 -13.53
C PHE A 261 9.47 13.14 -13.30
N SER A 262 9.08 12.46 -14.36
CA SER A 262 8.98 11.01 -14.45
C SER A 262 9.74 10.52 -15.70
N GLU A 263 10.19 9.28 -15.71
CA GLU A 263 10.82 8.61 -16.87
C GLU A 263 12.09 9.31 -17.43
N ILE A 264 12.82 10.05 -16.60
CA ILE A 264 14.12 10.64 -16.98
C ILE A 264 15.26 10.05 -16.15
N PRO A 265 16.45 9.79 -16.73
CA PRO A 265 17.59 9.20 -16.02
C PRO A 265 18.34 10.21 -15.14
N PHE A 266 17.65 11.24 -14.66
CA PHE A 266 18.19 12.32 -13.85
C PHE A 266 17.24 12.69 -12.73
N ILE A 267 17.80 13.04 -11.57
CA ILE A 267 17.08 13.74 -10.51
C ILE A 267 17.52 15.20 -10.50
N PHE A 268 16.66 16.07 -9.96
CA PHE A 268 16.97 17.48 -9.73
C PHE A 268 16.84 17.76 -8.22
N PRO A 269 17.92 17.61 -7.44
CA PRO A 269 17.83 17.64 -5.98
C PRO A 269 17.23 18.93 -5.40
N GLU A 270 17.42 20.05 -6.11
CA GLU A 270 16.89 21.36 -5.73
C GLU A 270 15.39 21.54 -6.04
N LEU A 271 14.81 20.71 -6.92
CA LEU A 271 13.39 20.78 -7.29
C LEU A 271 12.52 19.75 -6.56
N GLY A 272 13.10 18.62 -6.14
CA GLY A 272 12.37 17.57 -5.44
C GLY A 272 13.20 16.87 -4.38
N VAL A 273 12.54 16.60 -3.26
CA VAL A 273 13.16 15.98 -2.07
C VAL A 273 12.95 14.47 -2.07
N PHE A 274 11.81 14.00 -2.59
CA PHE A 274 11.46 12.58 -2.62
C PHE A 274 11.79 12.02 -4.00
N ARG A 275 12.65 11.01 -4.05
CA ARG A 275 13.23 10.52 -5.31
C ARG A 275 13.24 9.01 -5.26
N PHE A 276 12.57 8.40 -6.22
CA PHE A 276 12.34 6.97 -6.23
C PHE A 276 12.76 6.37 -7.55
N TYR A 277 13.30 5.17 -7.44
CA TYR A 277 13.45 4.26 -8.56
C TYR A 277 12.42 3.15 -8.37
N GLU A 278 11.42 3.12 -9.23
CA GLU A 278 10.44 2.06 -9.31
C GLU A 278 10.91 1.04 -10.33
N ALA A 279 10.83 -0.23 -9.96
CA ALA A 279 11.13 -1.34 -10.86
C ALA A 279 10.04 -2.38 -10.75
N GLY A 280 9.64 -2.93 -11.90
CA GLY A 280 8.58 -3.92 -11.98
C GLY A 280 8.92 -5.06 -12.92
N ARG A 281 8.36 -6.22 -12.59
CA ARG A 281 8.38 -7.45 -13.39
C ARG A 281 6.96 -7.92 -13.58
N LYS A 282 6.67 -8.37 -14.78
CA LYS A 282 5.35 -8.86 -15.15
C LYS A 282 5.44 -10.23 -15.79
N ASN A 283 4.54 -11.12 -15.41
CA ASN A 283 4.28 -12.35 -16.11
C ASN A 283 2.78 -12.53 -16.35
N THR A 284 2.43 -13.21 -17.43
CA THR A 284 1.05 -13.55 -17.74
C THR A 284 0.96 -15.04 -18.02
N ILE A 285 0.10 -15.73 -17.28
CA ILE A 285 -0.15 -17.16 -17.43
C ILE A 285 -1.54 -17.32 -17.99
N THR A 286 -1.67 -18.15 -19.01
CA THR A 286 -2.98 -18.55 -19.55
C THR A 286 -3.22 -20.00 -19.18
N VAL A 287 -4.31 -20.25 -18.46
CA VAL A 287 -4.77 -21.62 -18.16
C VAL A 287 -6.18 -21.76 -18.72
N ASN A 288 -6.37 -22.70 -19.64
CA ASN A 288 -7.60 -22.82 -20.43
C ASN A 288 -7.93 -21.52 -21.19
N ARG A 289 -9.01 -20.83 -20.80
CA ARG A 289 -9.44 -19.53 -21.38
C ARG A 289 -9.15 -18.35 -20.45
N ASP A 290 -8.71 -18.62 -19.23
CA ASP A 290 -8.53 -17.61 -18.19
C ASP A 290 -7.09 -17.09 -18.21
N LYS A 291 -6.95 -15.78 -17.95
CA LYS A 291 -5.66 -15.10 -17.86
C LYS A 291 -5.39 -14.68 -16.43
N TYR A 292 -4.23 -15.07 -15.94
CA TYR A 292 -3.70 -14.71 -14.64
C TYR A 292 -2.53 -13.77 -14.85
N PHE A 293 -2.57 -12.63 -14.17
CA PHE A 293 -1.50 -11.66 -14.22
C PHE A 293 -0.71 -11.68 -12.92
N ILE A 294 0.60 -11.71 -13.05
CA ILE A 294 1.54 -11.63 -11.94
C ILE A 294 2.34 -10.34 -12.14
N TYR A 295 2.32 -9.48 -11.14
CA TYR A 295 3.16 -8.28 -11.09
C TYR A 295 3.97 -8.35 -9.82
N SER A 296 5.28 -8.15 -9.92
CA SER A 296 6.09 -7.80 -8.75
C SER A 296 6.71 -6.45 -8.98
N GLY A 297 6.69 -5.60 -7.97
CA GLY A 297 7.35 -4.32 -8.03
C GLY A 297 8.09 -4.02 -6.74
N ALA A 298 9.02 -3.09 -6.85
CA ALA A 298 9.72 -2.50 -5.74
C ALA A 298 9.90 -1.00 -5.98
N MET A 299 9.88 -0.25 -4.89
CA MET A 299 10.21 1.16 -4.86
C MET A 299 11.48 1.31 -4.03
N SER A 300 12.51 1.87 -4.66
CA SER A 300 13.83 2.11 -4.08
C SER A 300 14.04 3.61 -3.88
N ARG A 301 14.81 3.99 -2.85
CA ARG A 301 15.19 5.39 -2.63
C ARG A 301 16.37 5.78 -3.51
N ILE A 302 16.34 7.01 -4.02
CA ILE A 302 17.50 7.64 -4.68
C ILE A 302 18.02 8.76 -3.78
N ASP A 303 19.31 8.75 -3.47
CA ASP A 303 19.93 9.84 -2.71
C ASP A 303 20.21 11.08 -3.58
N GLU A 304 20.72 12.15 -2.99
CA GLU A 304 21.03 13.40 -3.72
C GLU A 304 22.18 13.27 -4.73
N THR A 305 22.96 12.20 -4.66
CA THR A 305 24.08 11.91 -5.56
C THR A 305 23.68 11.03 -6.74
N GLY A 306 22.41 10.64 -6.83
CA GLY A 306 21.90 9.75 -7.89
C GLY A 306 22.21 8.27 -7.64
N GLN A 307 22.63 7.90 -6.42
CA GLN A 307 22.82 6.50 -6.05
C GLN A 307 21.50 5.90 -5.57
N ILE A 308 21.20 4.71 -6.05
CA ILE A 308 19.99 3.97 -5.69
C ILE A 308 20.29 3.08 -4.50
N GLN A 309 19.49 3.23 -3.44
CA GLN A 309 19.40 2.26 -2.35
C GLN A 309 18.40 1.20 -2.77
N LEU A 310 18.93 0.21 -3.49
CA LEU A 310 18.15 -0.69 -4.32
C LEU A 310 17.34 -1.69 -3.50
N GLU A 311 16.03 -1.66 -3.74
CA GLU A 311 15.11 -2.75 -3.47
C GLU A 311 14.79 -3.47 -4.79
N ALA A 312 15.26 -4.71 -4.94
CA ALA A 312 14.93 -5.49 -6.12
C ALA A 312 13.47 -6.00 -6.04
N PRO A 313 12.72 -6.02 -7.18
CA PRO A 313 11.43 -6.67 -7.25
C PRO A 313 11.52 -8.14 -6.82
N ILE A 314 10.47 -8.63 -6.16
CA ILE A 314 10.39 -10.03 -5.70
C ILE A 314 10.39 -10.94 -6.94
N GLU A 315 11.16 -12.03 -6.88
CA GLU A 315 11.22 -13.02 -7.96
C GLU A 315 9.83 -13.56 -8.31
N ILE A 316 9.57 -13.75 -9.60
CA ILE A 316 8.27 -14.27 -10.05
C ILE A 316 8.19 -15.77 -9.72
N ASP A 317 7.09 -16.13 -9.05
CA ASP A 317 6.73 -17.51 -8.73
C ASP A 317 5.29 -17.67 -9.20
N ILE A 318 4.98 -18.83 -9.78
CA ILE A 318 3.67 -19.15 -10.33
C ILE A 318 2.82 -20.00 -9.38
N ALA A 319 3.41 -20.55 -8.31
CA ALA A 319 2.72 -21.46 -7.39
C ALA A 319 1.40 -20.90 -6.81
N PRO A 320 1.29 -19.59 -6.46
CA PRO A 320 0.01 -19.06 -5.96
C PRO A 320 -1.09 -18.96 -7.02
N VAL A 321 -0.77 -19.09 -8.31
CA VAL A 321 -1.80 -19.15 -9.36
C VAL A 321 -2.63 -20.42 -9.26
N ASP A 322 -2.02 -21.56 -8.89
CA ASP A 322 -2.75 -22.81 -8.67
C ASP A 322 -3.81 -22.67 -7.58
N MET A 323 -3.45 -21.98 -6.50
CA MET A 323 -4.39 -21.61 -5.44
C MET A 323 -5.55 -20.77 -5.99
N LEU A 324 -5.28 -19.74 -6.79
CA LEU A 324 -6.32 -18.88 -7.39
C LEU A 324 -7.23 -19.64 -8.37
N MET A 325 -6.70 -20.62 -9.10
CA MET A 325 -7.47 -21.48 -10.00
C MET A 325 -8.44 -22.39 -9.25
N SER A 326 -8.03 -22.89 -8.09
CA SER A 326 -8.83 -23.78 -7.25
C SER A 326 -9.78 -23.05 -6.29
N PHE A 327 -9.82 -21.71 -6.35
CA PHE A 327 -10.56 -20.90 -5.40
C PHE A 327 -12.08 -21.03 -5.59
N ASN A 328 -12.65 -22.01 -4.92
CA ASN A 328 -14.09 -22.28 -4.85
C ASN A 328 -14.66 -22.09 -3.43
N SER A 329 -13.79 -21.85 -2.46
CA SER A 329 -14.13 -21.55 -1.07
C SER A 329 -13.07 -20.65 -0.44
N LEU A 330 -13.45 -19.92 0.60
CA LEU A 330 -12.52 -19.08 1.38
C LEU A 330 -11.66 -19.88 2.36
N GLN A 331 -11.88 -21.19 2.47
CA GLN A 331 -11.19 -22.03 3.44
C GLN A 331 -9.92 -22.59 2.82
N TYR A 332 -8.78 -21.96 3.10
CA TYR A 332 -7.48 -22.45 2.64
C TYR A 332 -6.40 -22.07 3.64
N SER A 333 -5.37 -22.90 3.69
CA SER A 333 -4.11 -22.59 4.34
C SER A 333 -3.10 -22.15 3.31
N TYR A 334 -2.19 -21.26 3.70
CA TYR A 334 -1.16 -20.71 2.84
C TYR A 334 0.13 -20.53 3.62
N ASP A 335 1.25 -20.60 2.91
CA ASP A 335 2.58 -20.34 3.43
C ASP A 335 3.39 -19.65 2.32
N PHE A 336 3.61 -18.36 2.51
CA PHE A 336 4.41 -17.51 1.63
C PHE A 336 5.69 -17.01 2.31
N ALA A 337 6.07 -17.59 3.46
CA ALA A 337 7.27 -17.16 4.19
C ALA A 337 8.56 -17.36 3.39
N HIS A 338 8.53 -18.27 2.41
CA HIS A 338 9.64 -18.54 1.50
C HIS A 338 9.72 -17.59 0.29
N MET A 339 8.74 -16.71 0.09
CA MET A 339 8.70 -15.85 -1.11
C MET A 339 9.73 -14.73 -1.04
N ASP A 340 9.73 -13.99 0.06
CA ASP A 340 10.66 -12.90 0.33
C ASP A 340 10.56 -12.51 1.81
N GLU A 341 11.69 -12.32 2.48
CA GLU A 341 11.72 -11.96 3.90
C GLU A 341 11.21 -10.54 4.19
N ARG A 342 11.15 -9.69 3.15
CA ARG A 342 10.68 -8.29 3.25
C ARG A 342 9.15 -8.18 3.24
N ILE A 343 8.42 -9.27 3.02
CA ILE A 343 6.95 -9.27 3.02
C ILE A 343 6.45 -9.32 4.47
N ASN A 344 5.56 -8.39 4.83
CA ASN A 344 4.96 -8.33 6.17
C ASN A 344 3.48 -8.72 6.18
N GLU A 345 2.77 -8.55 5.07
CA GLU A 345 1.32 -8.79 5.01
C GLU A 345 0.92 -9.48 3.71
N VAL A 346 -0.05 -10.39 3.84
CA VAL A 346 -0.78 -10.97 2.72
C VAL A 346 -2.21 -10.44 2.73
N THR A 347 -2.68 -10.00 1.57
CA THR A 347 -4.02 -9.45 1.37
C THR A 347 -4.74 -10.20 0.25
N TRP A 348 -5.96 -10.67 0.52
CA TRP A 348 -6.90 -11.12 -0.50
C TRP A 348 -7.95 -10.04 -0.74
N THR A 349 -8.22 -9.74 -2.00
CA THR A 349 -9.34 -8.88 -2.41
C THR A 349 -10.28 -9.68 -3.29
N ILE A 350 -11.53 -9.76 -2.87
CA ILE A 350 -12.53 -10.66 -3.44
C ILE A 350 -13.79 -9.84 -3.74
N LYS A 351 -14.26 -9.91 -4.98
CA LYS A 351 -15.53 -9.29 -5.37
C LYS A 351 -16.50 -10.33 -5.85
N PHE A 352 -17.64 -10.38 -5.18
CA PHE A 352 -18.71 -11.34 -5.46
C PHE A 352 -20.07 -10.66 -5.33
N THR A 353 -21.08 -11.35 -5.81
CA THR A 353 -22.47 -10.93 -5.75
C THR A 353 -23.26 -11.99 -4.99
N ASP A 354 -24.19 -11.58 -4.14
CA ASP A 354 -25.04 -12.51 -3.40
C ASP A 354 -26.31 -12.89 -4.20
N VAL A 355 -27.11 -13.82 -3.67
CA VAL A 355 -28.36 -14.26 -4.33
C VAL A 355 -29.39 -13.14 -4.55
N ALA A 356 -29.28 -12.02 -3.81
CA ALA A 356 -30.13 -10.85 -3.94
C ALA A 356 -29.55 -9.81 -4.93
N SER A 357 -28.46 -10.14 -5.61
CA SER A 357 -27.70 -9.24 -6.49
C SER A 357 -27.02 -8.07 -5.77
N ASP A 358 -26.82 -8.15 -4.45
CA ASP A 358 -26.01 -7.19 -3.70
C ASP A 358 -24.52 -7.50 -3.95
N LYS A 359 -23.73 -6.46 -4.21
CA LYS A 359 -22.28 -6.58 -4.49
C LYS A 359 -21.48 -6.45 -3.20
N TYR A 360 -20.41 -7.22 -3.11
CA TYR A 360 -19.49 -7.20 -1.98
C TYR A 360 -18.06 -7.03 -2.44
N ASN A 361 -17.31 -6.18 -1.73
CA ASN A 361 -15.87 -6.04 -1.87
C ASN A 361 -15.20 -6.40 -0.54
N TRP A 362 -14.72 -7.63 -0.45
CA TRP A 362 -14.11 -8.17 0.76
C TRP A 362 -12.59 -8.14 0.62
N ARG A 363 -11.92 -7.42 1.52
CA ARG A 363 -10.48 -7.50 1.73
C ARG A 363 -10.21 -8.30 3.01
N ILE A 364 -9.39 -9.33 2.94
CA ILE A 364 -8.90 -10.10 4.08
C ILE A 364 -7.40 -9.85 4.15
N SER A 365 -6.83 -9.51 5.29
CA SER A 365 -5.38 -9.42 5.48
C SER A 365 -4.89 -10.25 6.65
N GLY A 366 -3.69 -10.81 6.53
CA GLY A 366 -3.08 -11.71 7.51
C GLY A 366 -1.56 -11.74 7.36
N ASP A 367 -0.93 -12.62 8.14
CA ASP A 367 0.51 -12.85 8.10
C ASP A 367 0.94 -13.54 6.80
N VAL A 368 2.24 -13.79 6.60
CA VAL A 368 2.78 -14.54 5.46
C VAL A 368 2.47 -16.02 5.49
N THR A 369 2.09 -16.55 6.66
CA THR A 369 1.59 -17.91 6.83
C THR A 369 0.30 -17.91 7.61
N GLY A 370 -0.66 -18.75 7.25
CA GLY A 370 -1.91 -18.82 7.99
C GLY A 370 -2.97 -19.68 7.34
N SER A 371 -4.19 -19.56 7.86
CA SER A 371 -5.36 -20.20 7.27
C SER A 371 -6.55 -19.27 7.34
N VAL A 372 -7.20 -19.03 6.20
CA VAL A 372 -8.43 -18.23 6.16
C VAL A 372 -9.60 -19.11 6.61
N PRO A 373 -10.27 -18.79 7.73
CA PRO A 373 -11.39 -19.59 8.21
C PRO A 373 -12.70 -19.20 7.53
N SER A 374 -13.77 -19.93 7.87
CA SER A 374 -15.13 -19.58 7.47
C SER A 374 -15.69 -18.47 8.35
N PHE A 375 -15.38 -17.22 8.04
CA PHE A 375 -15.88 -16.10 8.83
C PHE A 375 -17.40 -16.08 8.91
N GLN A 376 -17.91 -15.92 10.12
CA GLN A 376 -19.31 -15.71 10.46
C GLN A 376 -19.56 -14.25 10.82
N PHE A 377 -20.68 -13.69 10.40
CA PHE A 377 -21.03 -12.28 10.69
C PHE A 377 -22.33 -12.13 11.49
N GLY A 378 -22.97 -13.25 11.87
CA GLY A 378 -24.21 -13.25 12.63
C GLY A 378 -25.30 -12.41 11.95
N HIS A 379 -25.79 -11.38 12.64
CA HIS A 379 -26.84 -10.50 12.15
C HIS A 379 -26.34 -9.36 11.24
N VAL A 380 -25.03 -9.10 11.21
CA VAL A 380 -24.42 -8.00 10.43
C VAL A 380 -24.46 -8.27 8.93
N LEU A 381 -24.32 -9.55 8.56
CA LEU A 381 -24.37 -10.01 7.18
C LEU A 381 -25.04 -11.38 7.13
N ASN A 382 -26.07 -11.51 6.30
CA ASN A 382 -26.72 -12.79 6.04
C ASN A 382 -25.78 -13.66 5.20
N GLN A 383 -25.26 -14.74 5.78
CA GLN A 383 -24.26 -15.56 5.11
C GLN A 383 -24.85 -16.55 4.11
N ASN A 384 -26.13 -16.89 4.29
CA ASN A 384 -26.84 -17.79 3.39
C ASN A 384 -27.05 -17.19 1.99
N SER A 385 -26.74 -15.90 1.80
CA SER A 385 -26.76 -15.26 0.49
C SER A 385 -25.40 -15.28 -0.23
N LEU A 386 -24.29 -15.59 0.45
CA LEU A 386 -22.94 -15.45 -0.12
C LEU A 386 -22.63 -16.58 -1.12
N GLU A 387 -22.82 -16.30 -2.41
CA GLU A 387 -22.42 -17.21 -3.50
C GLU A 387 -21.00 -16.89 -3.97
N LEU A 388 -20.01 -17.56 -3.37
CA LEU A 388 -18.62 -17.49 -3.82
C LEU A 388 -18.38 -18.25 -5.12
N SER A 389 -19.35 -18.99 -5.66
CA SER A 389 -19.24 -19.61 -6.99
C SER A 389 -19.24 -18.56 -8.12
N GLU A 390 -19.79 -17.37 -7.86
CA GLU A 390 -19.89 -16.27 -8.83
C GLU A 390 -18.86 -15.15 -8.56
N LEU A 391 -17.60 -15.53 -8.31
CA LEU A 391 -16.53 -14.53 -8.20
C LEU A 391 -16.38 -13.77 -9.52
N SER A 392 -16.42 -12.45 -9.41
CA SER A 392 -16.12 -11.53 -10.51
C SER A 392 -14.64 -11.10 -10.51
N TYR A 393 -13.99 -11.15 -9.34
CA TYR A 393 -12.60 -10.74 -9.17
C TYR A 393 -11.99 -11.39 -7.94
N ILE A 394 -10.76 -11.88 -8.09
CA ILE A 394 -9.89 -12.25 -6.98
C ILE A 394 -8.48 -11.72 -7.23
N ARG A 395 -7.90 -11.13 -6.19
CA ARG A 395 -6.49 -10.71 -6.15
C ARG A 395 -5.86 -11.17 -4.84
N LEU A 396 -4.71 -11.80 -4.95
CA LEU A 396 -3.77 -12.01 -3.86
C LEU A 396 -2.67 -10.95 -3.99
N ALA A 397 -2.39 -10.25 -2.91
CA ALA A 397 -1.31 -9.28 -2.81
C ALA A 397 -0.41 -9.64 -1.63
N LEU A 398 0.89 -9.68 -1.85
CA LEU A 398 1.90 -9.74 -0.82
C LEU A 398 2.63 -8.40 -0.84
N SER A 399 2.86 -7.84 0.34
CA SER A 399 3.40 -6.50 0.46
C SER A 399 4.22 -6.35 1.73
N GLY A 400 5.20 -5.47 1.69
CA GLY A 400 5.96 -5.12 2.88
C GLY A 400 6.82 -3.88 2.72
N LEU A 401 7.21 -3.35 3.87
CA LEU A 401 8.13 -2.23 3.99
C LEU A 401 9.42 -2.79 4.60
N PRO A 402 10.50 -2.93 3.80
CA PRO A 402 11.72 -3.63 4.20
C PRO A 402 12.34 -3.13 5.51
N ASP A 403 12.19 -1.83 5.81
CA ASP A 403 12.75 -1.20 7.01
C ASP A 403 11.88 -1.35 8.28
N ILE A 404 10.77 -2.10 8.21
CA ILE A 404 9.83 -2.31 9.32
C ILE A 404 9.93 -3.74 9.86
N SER A 405 9.56 -3.91 11.14
CA SER A 405 9.40 -5.21 11.80
C SER A 405 8.63 -6.22 10.96
N THR A 406 9.09 -7.47 10.95
CA THR A 406 8.41 -8.61 10.32
C THR A 406 7.18 -9.09 11.09
N ASP A 407 7.01 -8.68 12.35
CA ASP A 407 5.79 -8.98 13.13
C ASP A 407 4.57 -8.22 12.58
N LEU A 408 3.50 -8.95 12.24
CA LEU A 408 2.32 -8.42 11.53
C LEU A 408 1.64 -7.25 12.26
N ASN A 409 1.40 -7.35 13.57
CA ASN A 409 0.66 -6.32 14.30
C ASN A 409 1.52 -5.11 14.64
N THR A 410 2.82 -5.30 14.83
CA THR A 410 3.79 -4.21 14.86
C THR A 410 3.85 -3.49 13.51
N TYR A 411 3.92 -4.23 12.41
CA TYR A 411 3.88 -3.70 11.05
C TYR A 411 2.61 -2.88 10.81
N ARG A 412 1.43 -3.44 11.07
CA ARG A 412 0.13 -2.75 10.94
C ARG A 412 0.10 -1.44 11.74
N THR A 413 0.55 -1.48 12.99
CA THR A 413 0.59 -0.31 13.86
C THR A 413 1.53 0.77 13.35
N ARG A 414 2.71 0.39 12.83
CA ARG A 414 3.65 1.34 12.22
C ARG A 414 3.13 1.89 10.91
N TYR A 415 2.63 1.04 10.02
CA TYR A 415 2.00 1.46 8.77
C TYR A 415 0.84 2.42 9.01
N ALA A 416 -0.02 2.13 9.98
CA ALA A 416 -1.11 3.00 10.40
C ALA A 416 -0.63 4.36 10.92
N ALA A 417 0.49 4.41 11.65
CA ALA A 417 1.07 5.66 12.15
C ALA A 417 1.66 6.53 11.04
N MET A 418 2.18 5.91 9.98
CA MET A 418 2.68 6.62 8.79
C MET A 418 1.56 6.97 7.81
N THR A 419 0.39 6.35 7.91
CA THR A 419 -0.72 6.65 7.00
C THR A 419 -1.56 7.80 7.55
N LYS A 420 -1.50 8.96 6.88
CA LYS A 420 -2.30 10.13 7.21
C LYS A 420 -3.24 10.46 6.07
N ASP A 421 -4.52 10.64 6.38
CA ASP A 421 -5.57 10.89 5.38
C ASP A 421 -5.50 9.88 4.22
N GLY A 422 -5.21 8.61 4.57
CA GLY A 422 -5.07 7.43 3.71
C GLY A 422 -3.97 7.51 2.63
N GLN A 423 -3.07 8.48 2.74
CA GLN A 423 -1.80 8.49 2.04
C GLN A 423 -0.68 8.10 3.00
N VAL A 424 0.34 7.41 2.51
CA VAL A 424 1.52 7.09 3.30
C VAL A 424 2.39 8.34 3.40
N ASP A 425 2.84 8.67 4.60
CA ASP A 425 3.73 9.79 4.86
C ASP A 425 5.17 9.41 4.48
N HIS A 426 5.52 9.70 3.23
CA HIS A 426 6.85 9.45 2.70
C HIS A 426 7.95 10.35 3.29
N THR A 427 7.65 11.23 4.27
CA THR A 427 8.71 11.88 5.08
C THR A 427 9.39 10.91 6.03
N GLN A 428 8.72 9.82 6.40
CA GLN A 428 9.29 8.73 7.18
C GLN A 428 10.17 7.88 6.27
N VAL A 429 11.39 7.56 6.70
CA VAL A 429 12.34 6.83 5.86
C VAL A 429 11.83 5.44 5.50
N GLU A 430 11.14 4.78 6.44
CA GLU A 430 10.60 3.44 6.29
C GLU A 430 9.46 3.36 5.25
N ALA A 431 8.84 4.50 4.92
CA ALA A 431 7.84 4.61 3.87
C ALA A 431 8.44 4.88 2.47
N GLN A 432 9.75 5.11 2.37
CA GLN A 432 10.43 5.41 1.11
C GLN A 432 10.94 4.16 0.38
N SER A 433 10.69 2.96 0.93
CA SER A 433 11.05 1.69 0.32
C SER A 433 9.94 0.68 0.56
N TYR A 434 9.50 0.02 -0.51
CA TYR A 434 8.33 -0.86 -0.49
C TYR A 434 8.47 -1.95 -1.53
N VAL A 435 8.06 -3.17 -1.19
CA VAL A 435 8.02 -4.30 -2.12
C VAL A 435 6.63 -4.87 -2.18
N TYR A 436 6.24 -5.33 -3.37
CA TYR A 436 4.96 -5.99 -3.55
C TYR A 436 4.96 -7.04 -4.64
N LYS A 437 3.99 -7.94 -4.52
CA LYS A 437 3.67 -8.94 -5.52
C LYS A 437 2.18 -9.18 -5.57
N HIS A 438 1.58 -9.03 -6.75
CA HIS A 438 0.16 -9.21 -6.96
C HIS A 438 -0.09 -10.33 -7.97
N TYR A 439 -1.03 -11.18 -7.62
CA TYR A 439 -1.63 -12.18 -8.48
C TYR A 439 -3.09 -11.84 -8.64
N PHE A 440 -3.59 -11.70 -9.86
CA PHE A 440 -5.02 -11.48 -10.02
C PHE A 440 -5.58 -12.11 -11.29
N HIS A 441 -6.86 -12.41 -11.18
CA HIS A 441 -7.68 -12.94 -12.25
C HIS A 441 -8.82 -11.97 -12.55
N THR A 442 -9.02 -11.69 -13.82
CA THR A 442 -10.22 -10.99 -14.32
C THR A 442 -10.95 -11.96 -15.24
N LYS A 443 -12.17 -12.36 -14.87
CA LYS A 443 -13.06 -13.03 -15.82
C LYS A 443 -13.25 -12.10 -17.02
N ARG A 444 -13.03 -12.61 -18.23
CA ARG A 444 -13.35 -11.87 -19.44
C ARG A 444 -14.87 -11.65 -19.45
N PHE A 445 -15.30 -10.40 -19.48
CA PHE A 445 -16.66 -10.09 -19.91
C PHE A 445 -16.66 -10.35 -21.42
N ASP A 446 -17.21 -11.47 -21.85
CA ASP A 446 -17.53 -11.72 -23.27
C ASP A 446 -18.67 -10.80 -23.71
#